data_AF-G5BLN2-F1
#
_entry.id   AF-G5BLN2-F1
#
_cell.length_a   1.000
_cell.length_b   1.000
_cell.length_c   1.000
_cell.angle_alpha   90.00
_cell.angle_beta   90.00
_cell.angle_gamma   90.00
#
_symmetry.space_group_name_H-M   'P 1'
#
loop_
_entity.id
_entity.type
_entity.pdbx_description
1 polymer ?
#
loop_
_entity_poly.entity_id
_entity_poly.type
_entity_poly.pdbx_seq_one_letter_code
_entity_poly.pdbx_strand_id
1 'polypeptide(L)'
;MRGRKYYIDHNTNTTHWSHPLEREGLPPGWERVESSEFGTYYVDHTNKKAQYRHPCAPSVPRYDQPPPVTYQPQQTGRNQSLLVPANPYHTAEIPDWLQVYARAPVKYDHILKWELFQLADLDTYQGMLKLLFMKELEQIVKMYEAYRQALLTELENRKQRQQWYAQQHGKNF
;
A
#
# COMPACT_ATOMS: atom_id res chain seq x y z
N MET A 1 2.13 10.72 -2.75
CA MET A 1 3.58 10.88 -2.52
C MET A 1 3.84 10.96 -1.03
N ARG A 2 4.81 10.20 -0.51
CA ARG A 2 4.96 9.92 0.93
C ARG A 2 5.53 11.15 1.68
N GLY A 3 4.69 11.85 2.44
CA GLY A 3 5.09 12.90 3.37
C GLY A 3 5.80 12.33 4.61
N ARG A 4 7.03 11.82 4.42
CA ARG A 4 7.81 11.26 5.53
C ARG A 4 8.37 12.40 6.37
N LYS A 5 7.98 12.44 7.64
CA LYS A 5 8.40 13.46 8.61
C LYS A 5 9.92 13.45 8.77
N TYR A 6 10.53 14.63 8.76
CA TYR A 6 11.95 14.84 9.06
C TYR A 6 12.10 15.96 10.09
N TYR A 7 13.18 15.92 10.85
CA TYR A 7 13.50 16.86 11.91
C TYR A 7 14.79 17.60 11.54
N ILE A 8 14.77 18.94 11.64
CA ILE A 8 15.94 19.78 11.41
C ILE A 8 16.53 20.14 12.77
N ASP A 9 17.79 19.78 12.99
CA ASP A 9 18.58 20.29 14.11
C ASP A 9 19.28 21.57 13.67
N HIS A 10 18.78 22.71 14.16
CA HIS A 10 19.36 24.03 13.87
C HIS A 10 20.66 24.32 14.63
N ASN A 11 21.00 23.52 15.65
CA ASN A 11 22.24 23.70 16.40
C ASN A 11 23.43 23.05 15.68
N THR A 12 23.19 21.93 14.98
CA THR A 12 24.22 21.22 14.20
C THR A 12 24.03 21.34 12.69
N ASN A 13 22.96 22.03 12.25
CA ASN A 13 22.56 22.16 10.85
C ASN A 13 22.42 20.81 10.12
N THR A 14 21.84 19.83 10.81
CA THR A 14 21.65 18.47 10.27
C THR A 14 20.17 18.11 10.19
N THR A 15 19.83 17.18 9.28
CA THR A 15 18.47 16.66 9.12
C THR A 15 18.40 15.20 9.51
N HIS A 16 17.40 14.83 10.29
CA HIS A 16 17.21 13.49 10.81
C HIS A 16 15.81 12.95 10.47
N TRP A 17 15.73 11.64 10.23
CA TRP A 17 14.46 10.94 9.98
C TRP A 17 13.74 10.52 11.27
N SER A 18 14.45 10.48 12.39
CA SER A 18 13.95 10.10 13.72
C SER A 18 14.07 11.28 14.69
N HIS A 19 13.11 11.43 15.60
CA HIS A 19 13.16 12.51 16.59
C HIS A 19 14.30 12.24 17.59
N PRO A 20 15.12 13.22 17.99
CA PRO A 20 16.26 12.98 18.90
C PRO A 20 15.90 12.28 20.23
N LEU A 21 14.71 12.56 20.79
CA LEU A 21 14.21 11.94 22.02
C LEU A 21 13.69 10.50 21.83
N GLU A 22 13.53 10.00 20.59
CA GLU A 22 13.22 8.59 20.36
C GLU A 22 14.38 7.66 20.73
N ARG A 23 15.62 8.16 20.73
CA ARG A 23 16.81 7.38 21.11
C ARG A 23 16.95 7.16 22.62
N GLU A 24 16.36 8.02 23.44
CA GLU A 24 16.47 7.93 24.91
C GLU A 24 15.46 6.95 25.53
N GLY A 25 14.53 6.43 24.72
CA GLY A 25 13.48 5.56 25.19
C GLY A 25 12.45 6.28 26.08
N LEU A 26 11.33 5.60 26.33
CA LEU A 26 10.31 6.08 27.26
C LEU A 26 10.57 5.51 28.66
N PRO A 27 10.31 6.29 29.73
CA PRO A 27 10.33 5.75 31.09
C PRO A 27 9.34 4.58 31.27
N PRO A 28 9.52 3.72 32.28
CA PRO A 28 8.58 2.64 32.56
C PRO A 28 7.14 3.15 32.75
N GLY A 29 6.18 2.50 32.10
CA GLY A 29 4.77 2.88 32.14
C GLY A 29 4.38 4.00 31.17
N TRP A 30 5.31 4.53 30.38
CA TRP A 30 5.01 5.48 29.31
C TRP A 30 4.94 4.80 27.95
N GLU A 31 3.94 5.16 27.15
CA GLU A 31 3.73 4.67 25.80
C GLU A 31 3.59 5.85 24.83
N ARG A 32 4.27 5.78 23.69
CA ARG A 32 4.06 6.74 22.60
C ARG A 32 3.00 6.21 21.66
N VAL A 33 1.97 7.01 21.44
CA VAL A 33 0.86 6.69 20.55
C VAL A 33 0.86 7.64 19.36
N GLU A 34 0.71 7.09 18.16
CA GLU A 34 0.53 7.85 16.92
C GLU A 34 -0.94 7.74 16.49
N SER A 35 -1.67 8.85 16.57
CA SER A 35 -3.05 8.95 16.07
C SER A 35 -3.09 9.76 14.78
N SER A 36 -3.93 9.34 13.83
CA SER A 36 -4.21 10.09 12.61
C SER A 36 -4.94 11.41 12.89
N GLU A 37 -5.70 11.49 13.98
CA GLU A 37 -6.51 12.65 14.36
C GLU A 37 -5.73 13.60 15.28
N PHE A 38 -5.02 13.04 16.27
CA PHE A 38 -4.34 13.82 17.31
C PHE A 38 -2.82 13.90 17.15
N GLY A 39 -2.25 13.27 16.12
CA GLY A 39 -0.80 13.19 15.95
C GLY A 39 -0.11 12.34 17.02
N THR A 40 1.16 12.62 17.28
CA THR A 40 1.95 11.88 18.29
C THR A 40 1.72 12.42 19.69
N TYR A 41 1.33 11.55 20.61
CA TYR A 41 1.20 11.86 22.05
C TYR A 41 1.77 10.74 22.91
N TYR A 42 1.95 11.01 24.20
CA TYR A 42 2.57 10.14 25.18
C TYR A 42 1.56 9.85 26.31
N VAL A 43 1.33 8.58 26.56
CA VAL A 43 0.41 8.07 27.57
C VAL A 43 1.20 7.57 28.76
N ASP A 44 0.91 8.12 29.94
CA ASP A 44 1.35 7.59 31.22
C ASP A 44 0.29 6.61 31.75
N HIS A 45 0.61 5.32 31.70
CA HIS A 45 -0.25 4.25 32.18
C HIS A 45 -0.31 4.17 33.70
N THR A 46 0.65 4.76 34.41
CA THR A 46 0.71 4.83 35.88
C THR A 46 -0.28 5.86 36.38
N ASN A 47 -0.30 7.04 35.76
CA ASN A 47 -1.16 8.15 36.16
C ASN A 47 -2.45 8.26 35.33
N LYS A 48 -2.66 7.38 34.33
CA LYS A 48 -3.80 7.40 33.39
C LYS A 48 -3.98 8.77 32.73
N LYS A 49 -2.87 9.37 32.30
CA LYS A 49 -2.82 10.70 31.67
C LYS A 49 -2.19 10.60 30.29
N ALA A 50 -2.64 11.45 29.38
CA ALA A 50 -2.01 11.65 28.09
C ALA A 50 -1.49 13.09 27.96
N GLN A 51 -0.33 13.24 27.35
CA GLN A 51 0.29 14.53 27.07
C GLN A 51 1.00 14.52 25.72
N TYR A 52 1.05 15.66 25.05
CA TYR A 52 1.75 15.78 23.76
C TYR A 52 3.27 15.85 23.91
N ARG A 53 3.78 16.11 25.11
CA ARG A 53 5.21 16.23 25.38
C ARG A 53 5.83 14.90 25.76
N HIS A 54 7.03 14.66 25.24
CA HIS A 54 7.85 13.55 25.69
C HIS A 54 8.13 13.70 27.20
N PRO A 55 8.01 12.63 28.00
CA PRO A 55 8.21 12.70 29.47
C PRO A 55 9.61 13.20 29.85
N CYS A 56 10.62 12.94 29.02
CA CYS A 56 11.99 13.44 29.20
C CYS A 56 12.28 14.76 28.48
N ALA A 57 11.28 15.43 27.87
CA ALA A 57 11.53 16.69 27.19
C ALA A 57 11.91 17.80 28.18
N PRO A 58 12.86 18.68 27.84
CA PRO A 58 13.21 19.82 28.68
C PRO A 58 11.99 20.72 28.91
N SER A 59 11.84 21.19 30.15
CA SER A 59 10.77 22.08 30.62
C SER A 59 10.92 23.49 30.01
N VAL A 60 10.57 23.64 28.73
CA VAL A 60 10.44 24.96 28.10
C VAL A 60 8.96 25.34 28.13
N PRO A 61 8.50 26.40 28.78
CA PRO A 61 7.08 26.78 28.71
C PRO A 61 6.71 27.15 27.26
N ARG A 62 5.79 26.40 26.65
CA ARG A 62 5.12 26.78 25.41
C ARG A 62 3.67 27.05 25.78
N TYR A 63 3.20 28.27 25.51
CA TYR A 63 1.89 28.76 25.98
C TYR A 63 0.70 28.19 25.18
N ASP A 64 0.93 27.43 24.11
CA ASP A 64 -0.13 26.89 23.23
C ASP A 64 -0.46 25.41 23.48
N GLN A 65 -0.14 24.87 24.67
CA GLN A 65 -0.36 23.43 24.92
C GLN A 65 -1.72 23.16 25.57
N PRO A 66 -2.59 22.31 24.96
CA PRO A 66 -3.84 21.90 25.59
C PRO A 66 -3.56 21.12 26.90
N PRO A 67 -4.48 21.20 27.88
CA PRO A 67 -4.31 20.54 29.16
C PRO A 67 -4.17 19.01 29.00
N PRO A 68 -3.44 18.34 29.91
CA PRO A 68 -3.30 16.89 29.88
C PRO A 68 -4.68 16.23 29.97
N VAL A 69 -4.99 15.39 28.99
CA VAL A 69 -6.27 14.69 28.88
C VAL A 69 -6.23 13.42 29.72
N THR A 70 -7.31 13.13 30.45
CA THR A 70 -7.45 11.86 31.16
C THR A 70 -7.60 10.73 30.14
N TYR A 71 -6.68 9.78 30.17
CA TYR A 71 -6.68 8.65 29.25
C TYR A 71 -7.55 7.52 29.82
N GLN A 72 -8.65 7.20 29.14
CA GLN A 72 -9.37 5.95 29.35
C GLN A 72 -8.90 4.93 28.31
N PRO A 73 -8.44 3.72 28.72
CA PRO A 73 -8.09 2.69 27.76
C PRO A 73 -9.37 2.25 27.04
N GLN A 74 -9.55 2.73 25.82
CA GLN A 74 -10.53 2.15 24.91
C GLN A 74 -10.05 0.74 24.61
N GLN A 75 -10.77 -0.26 25.12
CA GLN A 75 -10.58 -1.64 24.72
C GLN A 75 -10.87 -1.69 23.22
N THR A 76 -9.83 -1.56 22.40
CA THR A 76 -9.94 -1.76 20.96
C THR A 76 -10.22 -3.24 20.78
N GLY A 77 -11.51 -3.54 20.68
CA GLY A 77 -12.03 -4.88 20.40
C GLY A 77 -11.27 -5.47 19.24
N ARG A 78 -10.40 -6.43 19.57
CA ARG A 78 -9.61 -7.24 18.65
C ARG A 78 -10.53 -8.22 17.93
N ASN A 79 -11.49 -7.72 17.16
CA ASN A 79 -12.32 -8.44 16.19
C ASN A 79 -13.29 -7.47 15.50
N GLN A 80 -12.76 -6.47 14.80
CA GLN A 80 -13.45 -6.02 13.59
C GLN A 80 -12.63 -6.58 12.44
N SER A 81 -13.11 -7.65 11.80
CA SER A 81 -12.79 -7.85 10.40
C SER A 81 -13.26 -6.58 9.69
N LEU A 82 -12.36 -5.63 9.50
CA LEU A 82 -12.59 -4.46 8.67
C LEU A 82 -12.76 -5.00 7.25
N LEU A 83 -14.01 -5.33 6.90
CA LEU A 83 -14.37 -5.70 5.55
C LEU A 83 -14.11 -4.48 4.69
N VAL A 84 -12.97 -4.48 4.01
CA VAL A 84 -12.72 -3.55 2.91
C VAL A 84 -13.71 -3.94 1.82
N PRO A 85 -14.63 -3.05 1.42
CA PRO A 85 -15.55 -3.35 0.35
C PRO A 85 -14.75 -3.69 -0.91
N ALA A 86 -15.28 -4.59 -1.73
CA ALA A 86 -14.71 -4.83 -3.05
C ALA A 86 -14.60 -3.51 -3.81
N ASN A 87 -13.58 -3.39 -4.67
CA ASN A 87 -13.37 -2.20 -5.47
C ASN A 87 -14.70 -1.79 -6.15
N PRO A 88 -15.21 -0.57 -5.89
CA PRO A 88 -16.54 -0.15 -6.33
C PRO A 88 -16.68 -0.14 -7.86
N TYR A 89 -15.56 -0.15 -8.59
CA TYR A 89 -15.55 -0.15 -10.05
C TYR A 89 -15.64 -1.54 -10.67
N HIS A 90 -15.60 -2.63 -9.88
CA HIS A 90 -15.74 -3.98 -10.42
C HIS A 90 -17.09 -4.23 -11.11
N THR A 91 -18.13 -3.50 -10.71
CA THR A 91 -19.49 -3.56 -11.29
C THR A 91 -19.89 -2.29 -12.04
N ALA A 92 -19.05 -1.26 -12.03
CA ALA A 92 -19.34 -0.01 -12.72
C ALA A 92 -19.11 -0.18 -14.23
N GLU A 93 -20.06 0.26 -15.05
CA GLU A 93 -19.91 0.30 -16.50
C GLU A 93 -18.84 1.34 -16.86
N ILE A 94 -17.69 0.88 -17.36
CA ILE A 94 -16.59 1.74 -17.76
C ILE A 94 -16.97 2.44 -19.06
N PRO A 95 -17.00 3.79 -19.12
CA PRO A 95 -17.39 4.51 -20.32
C PRO A 95 -16.54 4.11 -21.54
N ASP A 96 -17.18 3.93 -22.69
CA ASP A 96 -16.50 3.46 -23.91
C ASP A 96 -15.35 4.37 -24.33
N TRP A 97 -15.52 5.69 -24.20
CA TRP A 97 -14.48 6.66 -24.53
C TRP A 97 -13.21 6.46 -23.69
N LEU A 98 -13.35 6.00 -22.44
CA LEU A 98 -12.22 5.72 -21.56
C LEU A 98 -11.49 4.43 -21.97
N GLN A 99 -12.21 3.45 -22.50
CA GLN A 99 -11.61 2.25 -23.10
C GLN A 99 -10.84 2.58 -24.38
N VAL A 100 -11.36 3.52 -25.19
CA VAL A 100 -10.67 4.02 -26.39
C VAL A 100 -9.40 4.76 -25.98
N TYR A 101 -9.49 5.63 -24.98
CA TYR A 101 -8.33 6.34 -24.44
C TYR A 101 -7.26 5.38 -23.91
N ALA A 102 -7.63 4.34 -23.16
CA ALA A 102 -6.68 3.36 -22.62
C ALA A 102 -5.89 2.60 -23.70
N ARG A 103 -6.48 2.43 -24.90
CA ARG A 103 -5.84 1.78 -26.06
C ARG A 103 -5.14 2.77 -26.99
N ALA A 104 -5.30 4.07 -26.76
CA ALA A 104 -4.77 5.09 -27.64
C ALA A 104 -3.23 5.17 -27.52
N PRO A 105 -2.52 5.40 -28.63
CA PRO A 105 -1.08 5.69 -28.57
C PRO A 105 -0.76 6.91 -27.71
N VAL A 106 0.34 6.85 -26.95
CA VAL A 106 0.82 7.93 -26.05
C VAL A 106 0.98 9.28 -26.75
N LYS A 107 1.26 9.29 -28.06
CA LYS A 107 1.36 10.52 -28.86
C LYS A 107 0.07 11.36 -28.85
N TYR A 108 -1.07 10.76 -28.57
CA TYR A 108 -2.37 11.45 -28.51
C TYR A 108 -2.79 11.81 -27.08
N ASP A 109 -2.01 11.48 -26.05
CA ASP A 109 -2.41 11.66 -24.66
C ASP A 109 -2.75 13.13 -24.32
N HIS A 110 -1.98 14.05 -24.88
CA HIS A 110 -2.12 15.50 -24.69
C HIS A 110 -3.41 16.11 -25.26
N ILE A 111 -4.18 15.38 -26.08
CA ILE A 111 -5.44 15.91 -26.65
C ILE A 111 -6.55 15.96 -25.61
N LEU A 112 -6.45 15.15 -24.55
CA LEU A 112 -7.43 15.10 -23.47
C LEU A 112 -7.04 16.09 -22.37
N LYS A 113 -7.87 17.12 -22.19
CA LYS A 113 -7.65 18.18 -21.19
C LYS A 113 -8.27 17.78 -19.86
N TRP A 114 -7.49 17.10 -19.02
CA TRP A 114 -7.94 16.60 -17.72
C TRP A 114 -8.34 17.72 -16.75
N GLU A 115 -7.79 18.92 -16.91
CA GLU A 115 -8.09 20.09 -16.08
C GLU A 115 -9.54 20.58 -16.22
N LEU A 116 -10.27 20.12 -17.24
CA LEU A 116 -11.68 20.45 -17.44
C LEU A 116 -12.62 19.59 -16.58
N PHE A 117 -12.12 18.53 -15.96
CA PHE A 117 -12.91 17.62 -15.12
C PHE A 117 -12.81 17.98 -13.64
N GLN A 118 -13.84 17.63 -12.87
CA GLN A 118 -13.78 17.78 -11.42
C GLN A 118 -12.83 16.74 -10.80
N LEU A 119 -12.23 17.09 -9.66
CA LEU A 119 -11.27 16.21 -8.97
C LEU A 119 -11.88 14.85 -8.61
N ALA A 120 -13.15 14.82 -8.19
CA ALA A 120 -13.87 13.58 -7.85
C ALA A 120 -14.05 12.65 -9.07
N ASP A 121 -14.30 13.23 -10.26
CA ASP A 121 -14.43 12.47 -11.50
C ASP A 121 -13.07 11.90 -11.93
N LEU A 122 -11.99 12.66 -11.74
CA LEU A 122 -10.63 12.21 -12.03
C LEU A 122 -10.22 11.00 -11.18
N ASP A 123 -10.54 11.01 -9.88
CA ASP A 123 -10.31 9.85 -9.01
C ASP A 123 -11.08 8.61 -9.47
N THR A 124 -12.31 8.82 -9.95
CA THR A 124 -13.16 7.77 -10.51
C THR A 124 -12.55 7.18 -11.79
N TYR A 125 -12.19 8.03 -12.76
CA TYR A 125 -11.58 7.60 -14.01
C TYR A 125 -10.22 6.93 -13.79
N GLN A 126 -9.40 7.43 -12.87
CA GLN A 126 -8.13 6.81 -12.52
C GLN A 126 -8.34 5.39 -11.95
N GLY A 127 -9.36 5.20 -11.12
CA GLY A 127 -9.74 3.87 -10.61
C GLY A 127 -10.15 2.92 -11.73
N MET A 128 -10.94 3.40 -12.69
CA MET A 128 -11.37 2.63 -13.86
C MET A 128 -10.20 2.28 -14.80
N LEU A 129 -9.26 3.20 -15.03
CA LEU A 129 -8.05 2.94 -15.82
C LEU A 129 -7.17 1.86 -15.17
N LYS A 130 -7.00 1.91 -13.85
CA LYS A 130 -6.31 0.84 -13.10
C LYS A 130 -7.02 -0.50 -13.28
N LEU A 131 -8.35 -0.51 -13.27
CA LEU A 131 -9.12 -1.74 -13.50
C LEU A 131 -8.93 -2.30 -14.92
N LEU A 132 -8.95 -1.45 -15.95
CA LEU A 132 -8.65 -1.86 -17.33
C LEU A 132 -7.24 -2.44 -17.45
N PHE A 133 -6.26 -1.77 -16.86
CA PHE A 133 -4.89 -2.26 -16.83
C PHE A 133 -4.77 -3.63 -16.16
N MET A 134 -5.43 -3.82 -15.00
CA MET A 134 -5.41 -5.10 -14.30
C MET A 134 -6.07 -6.22 -15.12
N LYS A 135 -7.14 -5.93 -15.85
CA LYS A 135 -7.77 -6.90 -16.78
C LYS A 135 -6.84 -7.28 -17.93
N GLU A 136 -6.16 -6.32 -18.52
CA GLU A 136 -5.20 -6.58 -19.61
C GLU A 136 -4.01 -7.41 -19.11
N LEU A 137 -3.48 -7.06 -17.94
CA LEU A 137 -2.41 -7.82 -17.29
C LEU A 137 -2.85 -9.26 -17.00
N GLU A 138 -4.05 -9.46 -16.46
CA GLU A 138 -4.60 -10.80 -16.21
C GLU A 138 -4.67 -11.62 -17.50
N GLN A 139 -5.13 -11.01 -18.60
CA GLN A 139 -5.21 -11.68 -19.90
C GLN A 139 -3.81 -12.07 -20.42
N ILE A 140 -2.83 -11.18 -20.31
CA ILE A 140 -1.45 -11.47 -20.69
C ILE A 140 -0.92 -12.65 -19.87
N VAL A 141 -1.07 -12.62 -18.54
CA VAL A 141 -0.62 -13.70 -17.66
C VAL A 141 -1.27 -15.03 -18.04
N LYS A 142 -2.59 -15.05 -18.27
CA LYS A 142 -3.30 -16.27 -18.71
C LYS A 142 -2.76 -16.83 -20.03
N MET A 143 -2.49 -15.96 -21.01
CA MET A 143 -1.93 -16.38 -22.30
C MET A 143 -0.55 -17.01 -22.13
N TYR A 144 0.32 -16.42 -21.32
CA TYR A 144 1.67 -16.96 -21.08
C TYR A 144 1.65 -18.23 -20.23
N GLU A 145 0.75 -18.34 -19.25
CA GLU A 145 0.56 -19.58 -18.49
C GLU A 145 0.06 -20.71 -19.40
N ALA A 146 -0.93 -20.45 -20.28
CA ALA A 146 -1.39 -21.44 -21.25
C ALA A 146 -0.27 -21.87 -22.20
N TYR A 147 0.54 -20.92 -22.70
CA TYR A 147 1.69 -21.21 -23.54
C TYR A 147 2.75 -22.04 -22.81
N ARG A 148 3.03 -21.70 -21.54
CA ARG A 148 3.94 -22.47 -20.68
C ARG A 148 3.47 -23.92 -20.53
N GLN A 149 2.19 -24.13 -20.26
CA GLN A 149 1.61 -25.47 -20.15
C GLN A 149 1.72 -26.25 -21.46
N ALA A 150 1.42 -25.62 -22.60
CA ALA A 150 1.55 -26.26 -23.90
C ALA A 150 3.00 -26.73 -24.18
N LEU A 151 4.00 -25.92 -23.82
CA LEU A 151 5.41 -26.32 -23.94
C LEU A 151 5.76 -27.51 -23.04
N LEU A 152 5.27 -27.51 -21.79
CA LEU A 152 5.51 -28.63 -20.86
C LEU A 152 4.86 -29.92 -21.36
N THR A 153 3.63 -29.85 -21.86
CA THR A 153 2.95 -30.99 -22.45
C THR A 153 3.71 -31.54 -23.65
N GLU A 154 4.18 -30.67 -24.56
CA GLU A 154 4.96 -31.10 -25.72
C GLU A 154 6.31 -31.73 -25.33
N LEU A 155 6.99 -31.20 -24.30
CA LEU A 155 8.22 -31.80 -23.76
C LEU A 155 7.98 -33.21 -23.20
N GLU A 156 6.91 -33.38 -22.42
CA GLU A 156 6.55 -34.68 -21.85
C GLU A 156 6.15 -35.69 -22.93
N ASN A 157 5.40 -35.26 -23.95
CA ASN A 157 5.06 -36.09 -25.10
C ASN A 157 6.31 -36.59 -25.84
N ARG A 158 7.32 -35.74 -26.03
CA ARG A 158 8.59 -36.13 -26.65
C ARG A 158 9.36 -37.13 -25.81
N LYS A 159 9.42 -36.91 -24.50
CA LYS A 159 10.07 -37.83 -23.55
C LYS A 159 9.43 -39.21 -23.57
N GLN A 160 8.10 -39.29 -23.49
CA GLN A 160 7.37 -40.56 -23.56
C GLN A 160 7.59 -41.27 -24.89
N ARG A 161 7.56 -40.52 -26.00
CA ARG A 161 7.82 -41.05 -27.34
C ARG A 161 9.24 -41.63 -27.45
N GLN A 162 10.25 -40.95 -26.93
CA GLN A 162 11.63 -41.45 -26.90
C GLN A 162 11.75 -42.73 -26.08
N GLN A 163 11.13 -42.77 -24.89
CA GLN A 163 11.12 -43.96 -24.04
C GLN A 163 10.43 -45.14 -24.74
N TRP A 164 9.32 -44.89 -25.42
CA TRP A 164 8.61 -45.92 -26.19
C TRP A 164 9.51 -46.54 -27.26
N TYR A 165 10.19 -45.72 -28.07
CA TYR A 165 11.13 -46.23 -29.09
C TYR A 165 12.29 -47.02 -28.45
N ALA A 166 12.88 -46.53 -27.36
CA ALA A 166 13.96 -47.22 -26.66
C ALA A 166 13.55 -48.62 -26.15
N GLN A 167 12.32 -48.76 -25.65
CA GLN A 167 11.79 -50.05 -25.17
C GLN A 167 11.53 -51.05 -26.30
N GLN A 168 11.14 -50.59 -27.50
CA GLN A 168 10.93 -51.46 -28.66
C GLN A 168 12.25 -52.04 -29.20
N HIS A 169 13.33 -51.27 -29.15
CA HIS A 169 14.66 -51.75 -29.57
C HIS A 169 15.30 -52.75 -28.57
N GLY A 170 14.90 -52.73 -27.29
CA GLY A 170 15.38 -53.68 -26.29
C GLY A 170 14.69 -55.06 -26.30
N LYS A 171 13.57 -55.22 -27.03
CA LYS A 171 12.80 -56.48 -27.09
C LYS A 171 13.11 -57.36 -28.32
N ASN A 172 13.95 -56.89 -29.23
CA ASN A 172 14.27 -57.57 -30.49
C ASN A 172 15.66 -58.24 -30.49
N PHE A 173 16.19 -58.62 -29.32
CA PHE A 173 17.39 -59.43 -29.15
C PHE A 173 17.11 -60.61 -28.22
#